data_AF-A0A2Z4K093-F1
#
_entry.id   AF-A0A2Z4K093-F1
#
_cell.length_a   1.000
_cell.length_b   1.000
_cell.length_c   1.000
_cell.angle_alpha   90.00
_cell.angle_beta   90.00
_cell.angle_gamma   90.00
#
_symmetry.space_group_name_H-M   'P 1'
#
loop_
_entity.id
_entity.type
_entity.pdbx_description
1 polymer ?
#
loop_
_entity_poly.entity_id
_entity_poly.type
_entity_poly.pdbx_seq_one_letter_code
_entity_poly.pdbx_strand_id
1 'polypeptide(L)'
;MLLVLETGTQTTLALAFAPILAVGLMGSGMIGAATATRFWVGWVLALLTGLSLLLTANALGIPAMTSPLSIAITILVASFSFAARGALFALSAANKGWLVALAIVAGEAAIVLTAVAEPGLLPSWLLALLPARWASIAIQSSLTGEAVFAARSAMIALAGTGAATYVVIWLWPRRWTYSIMFTAWIALSALVYHSM
;
A
#
# COMPACT_ATOMS: atom_id res chain seq x y z
N MET A 1 10.54 -34.82 -5.26
CA MET A 1 9.59 -34.20 -6.22
C MET A 1 8.40 -33.56 -5.50
N LEU A 2 7.73 -34.23 -4.54
CA LEU A 2 6.68 -33.64 -3.69
C LEU A 2 7.13 -32.37 -2.92
N LEU A 3 8.32 -32.38 -2.33
CA LEU A 3 8.86 -31.24 -1.56
C LEU A 3 9.20 -30.00 -2.43
N VAL A 4 9.43 -30.19 -3.74
CA VAL A 4 9.69 -29.10 -4.71
C VAL A 4 8.37 -28.48 -5.20
N LEU A 5 7.30 -29.29 -5.30
CA LEU A 5 5.95 -28.82 -5.62
C LEU A 5 5.32 -28.03 -4.46
N GLU A 6 5.52 -28.47 -3.22
CA GLU A 6 5.07 -27.72 -2.02
C GLU A 6 5.79 -26.39 -1.85
N THR A 7 7.11 -26.35 -2.07
CA THR A 7 7.88 -25.11 -2.01
C THR A 7 7.52 -24.15 -3.16
N GLY A 8 7.32 -24.66 -4.38
CA GLY A 8 6.87 -23.85 -5.52
C GLY A 8 5.51 -23.18 -5.29
N THR A 9 4.51 -23.95 -4.87
CA THR A 9 3.14 -23.47 -4.61
C THR A 9 3.05 -22.48 -3.44
N GLN A 10 3.80 -22.70 -2.36
CA GLN A 10 3.87 -21.77 -1.23
C GLN A 10 4.49 -20.43 -1.61
N THR A 11 5.53 -20.44 -2.44
CA THR A 11 6.17 -19.22 -2.93
C THR A 11 5.19 -18.45 -3.83
N THR A 12 4.41 -19.12 -4.67
CA THR A 12 3.42 -18.47 -5.53
C THR A 12 2.28 -17.82 -4.73
N LEU A 13 1.81 -18.49 -3.67
CA LEU A 13 0.78 -17.95 -2.78
C LEU A 13 1.26 -16.73 -1.99
N ALA A 14 2.49 -16.74 -1.49
CA ALA A 14 3.09 -15.59 -0.82
C ALA A 14 3.23 -14.37 -1.76
N LEU A 15 3.60 -14.62 -3.02
CA LEU A 15 3.71 -13.58 -4.05
C LEU A 15 2.35 -12.95 -4.40
N ALA A 16 1.28 -13.74 -4.43
CA ALA A 16 -0.08 -13.26 -4.71
C ALA A 16 -0.73 -12.56 -3.49
N PHE A 17 -0.39 -12.97 -2.27
CA PHE A 17 -0.96 -12.43 -1.04
C PHE A 17 -0.56 -10.98 -0.77
N ALA A 18 0.69 -10.59 -1.06
CA ALA A 18 1.18 -9.24 -0.79
C ALA A 18 0.36 -8.12 -1.48
N PRO A 19 0.03 -8.22 -2.78
CA PRO A 19 -0.93 -7.36 -3.46
C PRO A 19 -2.32 -7.29 -2.82
N ILE A 20 -2.87 -8.43 -2.40
CA ILE A 20 -4.19 -8.50 -1.77
C ILE A 20 -4.17 -7.75 -0.44
N LEU A 21 -3.14 -7.98 0.37
CA LEU A 21 -2.93 -7.27 1.63
C LEU A 21 -2.79 -5.76 1.40
N ALA A 22 -1.94 -5.34 0.45
CA ALA A 22 -1.73 -3.94 0.11
C ALA A 22 -3.03 -3.24 -0.30
N VAL A 23 -3.82 -3.84 -1.20
CA VAL A 23 -5.11 -3.30 -1.64
C VAL A 23 -6.13 -3.29 -0.50
N GLY A 24 -6.15 -4.30 0.35
CA GLY A 24 -7.00 -4.35 1.54
C GLY A 24 -6.70 -3.20 2.53
N LEU A 25 -5.42 -2.96 2.83
CA LEU A 25 -4.96 -1.83 3.65
C LEU A 25 -5.33 -0.48 3.01
N MET A 26 -5.13 -0.38 1.69
CA MET A 26 -5.46 0.83 0.93
C MET A 26 -6.96 1.13 0.96
N GLY A 27 -7.79 0.13 0.66
CA GLY A 27 -9.24 0.24 0.64
C GLY A 27 -9.79 0.62 2.01
N SER A 28 -9.52 -0.19 3.03
CA SER A 28 -9.97 0.07 4.40
C SER A 28 -9.45 1.42 4.95
N GLY A 29 -8.18 1.76 4.70
CA GLY A 29 -7.57 3.00 5.15
C GLY A 29 -8.12 4.25 4.45
N MET A 30 -8.09 4.28 3.12
CA MET A 30 -8.55 5.42 2.35
C MET A 30 -10.06 5.62 2.44
N ILE A 31 -10.84 4.56 2.18
CA ILE A 31 -12.30 4.64 2.19
C ILE A 31 -12.78 4.90 3.62
N GLY A 32 -12.21 4.23 4.62
CA GLY A 32 -12.56 4.42 6.03
C GLY A 32 -12.30 5.85 6.52
N ALA A 33 -11.10 6.40 6.28
CA ALA A 33 -10.78 7.77 6.67
C ALA A 33 -11.62 8.80 5.90
N ALA A 34 -11.86 8.57 4.61
CA ALA A 34 -12.65 9.46 3.77
C ALA A 34 -14.14 9.48 4.16
N THR A 35 -14.69 8.32 4.52
CA THR A 35 -16.10 8.18 4.93
C THR A 35 -16.33 8.74 6.33
N ALA A 36 -15.44 8.43 7.28
CA ALA A 36 -15.57 8.88 8.67
C ALA A 36 -15.09 10.32 8.90
N THR A 37 -14.55 10.97 7.87
CA THR A 37 -13.91 12.29 7.93
C THR A 37 -12.87 12.42 9.05
N ARG A 38 -12.24 11.30 9.43
CA ARG A 38 -11.33 11.19 10.58
C ARG A 38 -10.18 10.26 10.22
N PHE A 39 -8.97 10.81 10.21
CA PHE A 39 -7.74 10.07 9.91
C PHE A 39 -7.62 8.77 10.73
N TRP A 40 -7.79 8.87 12.05
CA TRP A 40 -7.56 7.73 12.94
C TRP A 40 -8.51 6.56 12.68
N VAL A 41 -9.73 6.82 12.20
CA VAL A 41 -10.70 5.75 11.90
C VAL A 41 -10.19 4.90 10.75
N GLY A 42 -9.77 5.52 9.64
CA GLY A 42 -9.17 4.79 8.54
C GLY A 42 -7.88 4.08 8.94
N TRP A 43 -7.03 4.72 9.76
CA TRP A 43 -5.79 4.09 10.21
C TRP A 43 -6.06 2.83 11.03
N VAL A 44 -6.99 2.87 12.00
CA VAL A 44 -7.40 1.71 12.78
C VAL A 44 -8.03 0.63 11.91
N LEU A 45 -8.92 0.99 10.97
CA LEU A 45 -9.53 0.04 10.04
C LEU A 45 -8.49 -0.66 9.15
N ALA A 46 -7.48 0.07 8.68
CA ALA A 46 -6.38 -0.50 7.93
C ALA A 46 -5.54 -1.47 8.78
N LEU A 47 -5.20 -1.10 10.02
CA LEU A 47 -4.48 -2.00 10.93
C LEU A 47 -5.29 -3.28 11.22
N LEU A 48 -6.59 -3.16 11.48
CA LEU A 48 -7.48 -4.31 11.71
C LEU A 48 -7.58 -5.19 10.46
N THR A 49 -7.64 -4.59 9.27
CA THR A 49 -7.66 -5.31 7.99
C THR A 49 -6.33 -6.04 7.75
N GLY A 50 -5.21 -5.39 8.07
CA GLY A 50 -3.90 -6.02 8.00
C GLY A 50 -3.79 -7.23 8.91
N LEU A 51 -4.21 -7.06 10.17
CA LEU A 51 -4.22 -8.14 11.16
C LEU A 51 -5.14 -9.29 10.74
N SER A 52 -6.37 -9.00 10.30
CA SER A 52 -7.33 -10.04 9.92
C SER A 52 -6.86 -10.82 8.69
N LEU A 53 -6.27 -10.16 7.70
CA LEU A 53 -5.72 -10.82 6.52
C LEU A 53 -4.47 -11.65 6.85
N LEU A 54 -3.60 -11.20 7.76
CA LEU A 54 -2.47 -12.01 8.23
C LEU A 54 -2.95 -13.25 9.00
N LEU A 55 -3.95 -13.12 9.87
CA LEU A 55 -4.54 -14.25 10.57
C LEU A 55 -5.19 -15.24 9.61
N THR A 56 -5.88 -14.74 8.58
CA THR A 56 -6.48 -15.57 7.53
C THR A 56 -5.41 -16.28 6.72
N ALA A 57 -4.33 -15.60 6.33
CA ALA A 57 -3.19 -16.20 5.62
C ALA A 57 -2.55 -17.32 6.43
N ASN A 58 -2.37 -17.12 7.74
CA ASN A 58 -1.86 -18.15 8.64
C ASN A 58 -2.80 -19.36 8.72
N ALA A 59 -4.10 -19.13 8.86
CA ALA A 59 -5.12 -20.20 8.87
C ALA A 59 -5.17 -20.99 7.55
N LEU A 60 -4.81 -20.35 6.42
CA LEU A 60 -4.71 -20.98 5.10
C LEU A 60 -3.36 -21.65 4.82
N GLY A 61 -2.43 -21.65 5.79
CA GLY A 61 -1.14 -22.31 5.67
C GLY A 61 -0.12 -21.59 4.78
N ILE A 62 -0.31 -20.28 4.53
CA ILE A 62 0.73 -19.46 3.90
C ILE A 62 1.93 -19.40 4.87
N PRO A 63 3.16 -19.77 4.44
CA PRO A 63 4.30 -20.00 5.33
C PRO A 63 4.64 -18.78 6.20
N ALA A 64 5.32 -19.08 7.31
CA ALA A 64 5.71 -18.10 8.32
C ALA A 64 6.53 -16.95 7.72
N MET A 65 6.19 -15.73 8.14
CA MET A 65 6.86 -14.49 7.73
C MET A 65 8.34 -14.58 8.07
N THR A 66 9.24 -14.29 7.12
CA THR A 66 10.68 -14.25 7.39
C THR A 66 11.02 -13.25 8.50
N SER A 67 10.30 -12.12 8.57
CA SER A 67 10.46 -11.12 9.62
C SER A 67 9.12 -10.55 10.11
N PRO A 68 8.58 -11.05 11.25
CA PRO A 68 7.34 -10.53 11.85
C PRO A 68 7.39 -9.05 12.22
N LEU A 69 8.56 -8.55 12.62
CA LEU A 69 8.74 -7.13 12.92
C LEU A 69 8.68 -6.28 11.65
N SER A 70 9.31 -6.73 10.56
CA SER A 70 9.32 -6.02 9.28
C SER A 70 7.91 -5.88 8.70
N ILE A 71 7.11 -6.96 8.72
CA ILE A 71 5.73 -6.89 8.24
C ILE A 71 4.86 -5.99 9.12
N ALA A 72 5.06 -5.99 10.45
CA ALA A 72 4.32 -5.11 11.36
C ALA A 72 4.61 -3.63 11.08
N ILE A 73 5.89 -3.28 10.89
CA ILE A 73 6.30 -1.92 10.52
C ILE A 73 5.73 -1.54 9.14
N THR A 74 5.77 -2.46 8.17
CA THR A 74 5.22 -2.25 6.83
C THR A 74 3.73 -1.97 6.87
N ILE A 75 2.96 -2.78 7.59
CA ILE A 75 1.52 -2.57 7.78
C ILE A 75 1.26 -1.23 8.44
N LEU A 76 2.02 -0.86 9.48
CA LEU A 76 1.86 0.41 10.18
C LEU A 76 2.08 1.61 9.25
N VAL A 77 3.18 1.60 8.49
CA VAL A 77 3.53 2.68 7.56
C VAL A 77 2.56 2.77 6.38
N ALA A 78 2.21 1.64 5.77
CA ALA A 78 1.23 1.60 4.69
C ALA A 78 -0.14 2.10 5.16
N SER A 79 -0.61 1.63 6.32
CA SER A 79 -1.88 2.04 6.92
C SER A 79 -1.91 3.54 7.20
N PHE A 80 -0.83 4.10 7.76
CA PHE A 80 -0.70 5.54 7.98
C PHE A 80 -0.79 6.30 6.64
N SER A 81 -0.04 5.85 5.64
CA SER A 81 0.03 6.49 4.32
C SER A 81 -1.32 6.48 3.60
N PHE A 82 -2.05 5.38 3.63
CA PHE A 82 -3.38 5.25 3.02
C PHE A 82 -4.44 6.05 3.78
N ALA A 83 -4.45 5.98 5.11
CA ALA A 83 -5.38 6.77 5.92
C ALA A 83 -5.18 8.28 5.75
N ALA A 84 -3.93 8.74 5.62
CA ALA A 84 -3.62 10.14 5.34
C ALA A 84 -4.22 10.59 3.99
N ARG A 85 -4.08 9.78 2.93
CA ARG A 85 -4.72 10.06 1.63
C ARG A 85 -6.24 10.13 1.74
N GLY A 86 -6.86 9.16 2.42
CA GLY A 86 -8.31 9.17 2.68
C GLY A 86 -8.79 10.42 3.41
N ALA A 87 -8.08 10.83 4.46
CA ALA A 87 -8.38 12.05 5.20
C ALA A 87 -8.25 13.31 4.32
N LEU A 88 -7.25 13.36 3.42
CA LEU A 88 -7.14 14.45 2.46
C LEU A 88 -8.32 14.48 1.48
N PHE A 89 -8.84 13.33 1.05
CA PHE A 89 -10.02 13.28 0.18
C PHE A 89 -11.28 13.79 0.88
N ALA A 90 -11.48 13.44 2.16
CA ALA A 90 -12.56 14.02 2.96
C ALA A 90 -12.49 15.55 3.02
N LEU A 91 -11.29 16.10 3.16
CA LEU A 91 -11.09 17.56 3.21
C LEU A 91 -11.28 18.25 1.86
N SER A 92 -10.80 17.62 0.79
CA SER A 92 -10.72 18.26 -0.53
C SER A 92 -11.97 18.10 -1.39
N ALA A 93 -12.72 17.01 -1.21
CA ALA A 93 -13.94 16.72 -1.96
C ALA A 93 -15.19 16.72 -1.07
N ALA A 94 -15.08 17.25 0.16
CA ALA A 94 -16.16 17.34 1.15
C ALA A 94 -16.92 15.99 1.28
N ASN A 95 -18.26 16.01 1.21
CA ASN A 95 -19.12 14.84 1.37
C ASN A 95 -18.92 13.76 0.28
N LYS A 96 -18.10 14.03 -0.76
CA LYS A 96 -17.79 13.11 -1.85
C LYS A 96 -16.39 12.50 -1.75
N GLY A 97 -15.62 12.80 -0.70
CA GLY A 97 -14.26 12.27 -0.52
C GLY A 97 -14.18 10.74 -0.59
N TRP A 98 -15.20 10.05 -0.09
CA TRP A 98 -15.28 8.58 -0.15
C TRP A 98 -15.42 8.05 -1.59
N LEU A 99 -16.07 8.77 -2.50
CA LEU A 99 -16.17 8.38 -3.91
C LEU A 99 -14.81 8.48 -4.60
N VAL A 100 -14.03 9.52 -4.28
CA VAL A 100 -12.66 9.68 -4.77
C VAL A 100 -11.78 8.54 -4.25
N ALA A 101 -11.86 8.24 -2.95
CA ALA A 101 -11.15 7.12 -2.35
C ALA A 101 -11.50 5.78 -3.04
N LEU A 102 -12.80 5.52 -3.25
CA LEU A 102 -13.27 4.31 -3.92
C LEU A 102 -12.72 4.19 -5.35
N ALA A 103 -12.81 5.26 -6.15
CA ALA A 103 -12.34 5.26 -7.53
C ALA A 103 -10.82 5.00 -7.62
N ILE A 104 -10.03 5.63 -6.75
CA ILE A 104 -8.57 5.43 -6.71
C ILE A 104 -8.24 4.01 -6.26
N VAL A 105 -8.87 3.51 -5.20
CA VAL A 105 -8.66 2.13 -4.72
C VAL A 105 -9.01 1.11 -5.79
N ALA A 106 -10.15 1.26 -6.46
CA ALA A 106 -10.57 0.36 -7.53
C ALA A 106 -9.60 0.41 -8.73
N GLY A 107 -9.14 1.61 -9.11
CA GLY A 107 -8.17 1.79 -10.18
C GLY A 107 -6.82 1.15 -9.86
N GLU A 108 -6.26 1.42 -8.68
CA GLU A 108 -5.00 0.79 -8.27
C GLU A 108 -5.12 -0.72 -8.11
N ALA A 109 -6.24 -1.21 -7.55
CA ALA A 109 -6.50 -2.64 -7.46
C ALA A 109 -6.51 -3.29 -8.84
N ALA A 110 -7.19 -2.70 -9.82
CA ALA A 110 -7.22 -3.22 -11.18
C ALA A 110 -5.81 -3.30 -11.78
N ILE A 111 -5.00 -2.25 -11.66
CA ILE A 111 -3.64 -2.23 -12.22
C ILE A 111 -2.72 -3.23 -11.51
N VAL A 112 -2.74 -3.26 -10.18
CA VAL A 112 -1.88 -4.16 -9.38
C VAL A 112 -2.27 -5.63 -9.60
N LEU A 113 -3.56 -5.96 -9.61
CA LEU A 113 -4.02 -7.32 -9.88
C LEU A 113 -3.73 -7.75 -11.32
N THR A 114 -3.83 -6.84 -12.28
CA THR A 114 -3.41 -7.10 -13.67
C THR A 114 -1.92 -7.41 -13.72
N ALA A 115 -1.07 -6.64 -13.01
CA ALA A 115 0.37 -6.89 -12.96
C ALA A 115 0.74 -8.23 -12.29
N VAL A 116 -0.12 -8.76 -11.42
CA VAL A 116 0.03 -10.09 -10.81
C VAL A 116 -0.41 -11.18 -11.77
N ALA A 117 -1.54 -10.98 -12.46
CA ALA A 117 -2.10 -11.95 -13.40
C ALA A 117 -1.24 -12.10 -14.67
N GLU A 118 -0.72 -10.98 -15.20
CA GLU A 118 0.12 -10.92 -16.40
C GLU A 118 1.40 -10.11 -16.14
N PRO A 119 2.43 -10.73 -15.54
CA PRO A 119 3.71 -10.07 -15.30
C PRO A 119 4.34 -9.56 -16.60
N GLY A 120 4.73 -8.28 -16.62
CA GLY A 120 5.37 -7.64 -17.78
C GLY A 120 4.41 -6.97 -18.77
N LEU A 121 3.09 -7.15 -18.63
CA LEU A 121 2.11 -6.47 -19.48
C LEU A 121 2.14 -4.94 -19.32
N LEU A 122 2.33 -4.49 -18.08
CA LEU A 122 2.28 -3.08 -17.70
C LEU A 122 3.69 -2.51 -17.54
N PRO A 123 3.94 -1.26 -17.99
CA PRO A 123 5.26 -0.68 -17.91
C PRO A 123 5.65 -0.38 -16.45
N SER A 124 6.92 -0.59 -16.11
CA SER A 124 7.43 -0.41 -14.74
C SER A 124 7.29 1.01 -14.23
N TRP A 125 7.38 2.03 -15.09
CA TRP A 125 7.17 3.43 -14.70
C TRP A 125 5.75 3.67 -14.17
N LEU A 126 4.74 2.97 -14.72
CA LEU A 126 3.36 3.08 -14.25
C LEU A 126 3.23 2.41 -12.89
N LEU A 127 3.81 1.22 -12.72
CA LEU A 127 3.80 0.50 -11.45
C LEU A 127 4.52 1.25 -10.33
N ALA A 128 5.59 1.98 -10.68
CA ALA A 128 6.34 2.82 -9.75
C ALA A 128 5.56 4.03 -9.24
N LEU A 129 4.45 4.41 -9.89
CA LEU A 129 3.59 5.50 -9.44
C LEU A 129 2.53 5.05 -8.42
N LEU A 130 2.36 3.75 -8.19
CA LEU A 130 1.23 3.20 -7.42
C LEU A 130 1.60 2.92 -5.96
N PRO A 131 1.03 3.66 -4.99
CA PRO A 131 1.11 3.34 -3.57
C PRO A 131 0.78 1.89 -3.19
N ALA A 132 -0.24 1.27 -3.81
CA ALA A 132 -0.56 -0.13 -3.58
C ALA A 132 0.58 -1.06 -4.02
N ARG A 133 1.28 -0.73 -5.11
CA ARG A 133 2.45 -1.47 -5.56
C ARG A 133 3.62 -1.31 -4.58
N TRP A 134 3.84 -0.11 -4.04
CA TRP A 134 4.89 0.11 -3.03
C TRP A 134 4.65 -0.75 -1.79
N ALA A 135 3.41 -0.75 -1.28
CA ALA A 135 3.04 -1.61 -0.17
C ALA A 135 3.21 -3.09 -0.52
N SER A 136 2.84 -3.50 -1.73
CA SER A 136 3.04 -4.89 -2.20
C SER A 136 4.52 -5.31 -2.16
N ILE A 137 5.44 -4.46 -2.63
CA ILE A 137 6.88 -4.73 -2.63
C ILE A 137 7.41 -4.86 -1.20
N ALA A 138 7.05 -3.93 -0.32
CA ALA A 138 7.49 -3.96 1.07
C ALA A 138 6.97 -5.21 1.80
N ILE A 139 5.68 -5.54 1.64
CA ILE A 139 5.06 -6.73 2.23
C ILE A 139 5.73 -7.99 1.71
N GLN A 140 5.89 -8.11 0.39
CA GLN A 140 6.50 -9.28 -0.24
C GLN A 140 7.93 -9.50 0.26
N SER A 141 8.72 -8.44 0.41
CA SER A 141 10.05 -8.51 1.01
C SER A 141 10.02 -8.95 2.47
N SER A 142 9.07 -8.47 3.28
CA SER A 142 8.91 -8.94 4.67
C SER A 142 8.53 -10.43 4.77
N LEU A 143 7.81 -10.95 3.77
CA LEU A 143 7.37 -12.35 3.69
C LEU A 143 8.44 -13.31 3.16
N THR A 144 9.29 -12.84 2.24
CA THR A 144 10.27 -13.68 1.53
C THR A 144 11.72 -13.45 1.97
N GLY A 145 12.03 -12.30 2.57
CA GLY A 145 13.40 -11.87 2.87
C GLY A 145 14.16 -11.33 1.65
N GLU A 146 13.54 -11.29 0.47
CA GLU A 146 14.17 -10.87 -0.78
C GLU A 146 13.93 -9.38 -1.09
N ALA A 147 14.59 -8.85 -2.13
CA ALA A 147 14.38 -7.51 -2.67
C ALA A 147 14.45 -6.36 -1.64
N VAL A 148 15.34 -6.47 -0.65
CA VAL A 148 15.45 -5.53 0.48
C VAL A 148 15.63 -4.07 0.04
N PHE A 149 16.36 -3.82 -1.06
CA PHE A 149 16.55 -2.45 -1.57
C PHE A 149 15.26 -1.85 -2.10
N ALA A 150 14.51 -2.61 -2.92
CA ALA A 150 13.20 -2.22 -3.44
C ALA A 150 12.17 -2.03 -2.31
N ALA A 151 12.26 -2.84 -1.25
CA ALA A 151 11.40 -2.68 -0.07
C ALA A 151 11.71 -1.40 0.71
N ARG A 152 13.00 -1.05 0.87
CA ARG A 152 13.41 0.19 1.54
C ARG A 152 12.93 1.42 0.78
N SER A 153 13.12 1.48 -0.53
CA SER A 153 12.64 2.59 -1.35
C SER A 153 11.11 2.70 -1.29
N ALA A 154 10.40 1.59 -1.38
CA ALA A 154 8.94 1.55 -1.26
C ALA A 154 8.45 2.03 0.12
N MET A 155 9.13 1.64 1.20
CA MET A 155 8.83 2.10 2.56
C MET A 155 9.10 3.59 2.75
N ILE A 156 10.23 4.10 2.21
CA ILE A 156 10.53 5.53 2.19
C ILE A 156 9.46 6.28 1.39
N ALA A 157 9.02 5.74 0.26
CA ALA A 157 7.97 6.33 -0.56
C ALA A 157 6.63 6.39 0.18
N LEU A 158 6.20 5.29 0.82
CA LEU A 158 4.97 5.26 1.62
C LEU A 158 5.03 6.23 2.80
N ALA A 159 6.11 6.21 3.58
CA ALA A 159 6.28 7.08 4.73
C ALA A 159 6.35 8.56 4.31
N GLY A 160 7.19 8.87 3.32
CA GLY A 160 7.39 10.23 2.83
C GLY A 160 6.14 10.82 2.20
N THR A 161 5.43 10.06 1.36
CA THR A 161 4.15 10.53 0.79
C THR A 161 3.04 10.65 1.83
N GLY A 162 2.97 9.73 2.80
CA GLY A 162 2.04 9.82 3.92
C GLY A 162 2.28 11.07 4.77
N ALA A 163 3.54 11.34 5.12
CA ALA A 163 3.94 12.50 5.90
C ALA A 163 3.66 13.81 5.13
N ALA A 164 4.03 13.88 3.85
CA ALA A 164 3.72 15.03 3.00
C ALA A 164 2.21 15.29 2.92
N THR A 165 1.41 14.22 2.73
CA THR A 165 -0.05 14.29 2.71
C THR A 165 -0.59 14.83 4.04
N TYR A 166 -0.05 14.38 5.17
CA TYR A 166 -0.47 14.85 6.49
C TYR A 166 -0.09 16.33 6.74
N VAL A 167 1.07 16.78 6.23
CA VAL A 167 1.44 18.20 6.23
C VAL A 167 0.46 19.03 5.39
N VAL A 168 0.03 18.53 4.22
CA VAL A 168 -1.01 19.18 3.40
C VAL A 168 -2.31 19.35 4.17
N ILE A 169 -2.74 18.30 4.88
CA ILE A 169 -3.93 18.34 5.74
C ILE A 169 -3.80 19.44 6.79
N TRP A 170 -2.66 19.51 7.47
CA TRP A 170 -2.43 20.50 8.54
C TRP A 170 -2.38 21.94 8.03
N LEU A 171 -1.91 22.15 6.80
CA LEU A 171 -1.79 23.46 6.17
C LEU A 171 -2.99 23.86 5.29
N TRP A 172 -4.06 23.06 5.27
CA TRP A 172 -5.28 23.33 4.52
C TRP A 172 -5.93 24.66 4.97
N PRO A 173 -6.49 25.51 4.06
CA PRO A 173 -6.77 25.30 2.64
C PRO A 173 -5.74 25.91 1.68
N ARG A 174 -4.48 26.08 2.11
CA ARG A 174 -3.46 26.76 1.30
C ARG A 174 -3.17 25.99 0.01
N ARG A 175 -3.65 26.47 -1.14
CA ARG A 175 -3.64 25.75 -2.43
C ARG A 175 -2.26 25.25 -2.90
N TRP A 176 -1.17 25.88 -2.50
CA TRP A 176 0.19 25.47 -2.85
C TRP A 176 0.63 24.15 -2.19
N THR A 177 -0.07 23.69 -1.15
CA THR A 177 0.28 22.47 -0.43
C THR A 177 0.12 21.22 -1.29
N TYR A 178 -0.78 21.22 -2.28
CA TYR A 178 -0.86 20.15 -3.28
C TYR A 178 0.43 19.98 -4.09
N SER A 179 1.10 21.09 -4.42
CA SER A 179 2.37 21.03 -5.13
C SER A 179 3.44 20.30 -4.32
N ILE A 180 3.42 20.43 -2.99
CA ILE A 180 4.32 19.66 -2.11
C ILE A 180 4.02 18.16 -2.23
N MET A 181 2.75 17.77 -2.06
CA MET A 181 2.35 16.37 -2.09
C MET A 181 2.67 15.73 -3.44
N PHE A 182 2.33 16.39 -4.55
CA PHE A 182 2.62 15.89 -5.90
C PHE A 182 4.12 15.81 -6.16
N THR A 183 4.91 16.82 -5.76
CA THR A 183 6.37 16.78 -5.93
C THR A 183 6.99 15.65 -5.12
N ALA A 184 6.57 15.48 -3.86
CA ALA A 184 7.02 14.38 -3.01
C ALA A 184 6.63 13.03 -3.63
N TRP A 185 5.40 12.88 -4.12
CA TRP A 185 4.94 11.66 -4.76
C TRP A 185 5.74 11.34 -6.02
N ILE A 186 5.97 12.30 -6.93
CA ILE A 186 6.77 12.07 -8.15
C ILE A 186 8.22 11.72 -7.79
N ALA A 187 8.85 12.47 -6.89
CA ALA A 187 10.24 12.23 -6.50
C ALA A 187 10.42 10.85 -5.84
N LEU A 188 9.49 10.47 -4.96
CA LEU A 188 9.51 9.16 -4.30
C LEU A 188 9.13 8.01 -5.26
N SER A 189 8.27 8.26 -6.24
CA SER A 189 8.00 7.31 -7.33
C SER A 189 9.26 7.07 -8.17
N ALA A 190 10.02 8.13 -8.46
CA ALA A 190 11.29 7.99 -9.16
C ALA A 190 12.29 7.15 -8.36
N LEU A 191 12.36 7.34 -7.04
CA LEU A 191 13.18 6.50 -6.16
C LEU A 191 12.77 5.02 -6.26
N VAL A 192 11.47 4.73 -6.22
CA VAL A 192 10.96 3.36 -6.37
C VAL A 192 11.29 2.79 -7.75
N TYR A 193 11.08 3.57 -8.82
CA TYR A 193 11.37 3.15 -10.19
C TYR A 193 12.83 2.71 -10.39
N HIS A 194 13.80 3.43 -9.81
CA HIS A 194 15.22 3.10 -9.92
C HIS A 194 15.65 1.91 -9.05
N SER A 195 14.76 1.43 -8.18
CA SER A 195 15.01 0.30 -7.28
C SER A 195 14.26 -0.97 -7.65
N MET A 196 13.38 -0.89 -8.66
CA MET A 196 12.57 -1.99 -9.19
C MET A 196 13.36 -2.85 -10.18
#